data_AF-G2GKH0-F1
#
_entry.id   AF-G2GKH0-F1
#
_cell.length_a   1.000
_cell.length_b   1.000
_cell.length_c   1.000
_cell.angle_alpha   90.00
_cell.angle_beta   90.00
_cell.angle_gamma   90.00
#
_symmetry.space_group_name_H-M   'P 1'
#
loop_
_entity.id
_entity.type
_entity.pdbx_description
1 polymer ?
#
loop_
_entity_poly.entity_id
_entity_poly.type
_entity_poly.pdbx_seq_one_letter_code
_entity_poly.pdbx_strand_id
1 'polypeptide(L)'
;MIAGTTAVITLALAPIAEASWNSSTSAASVGFESRRWQDEPYSQILFTGCATDGSKSTDVQVWNDIPLQPDESYDNKTFTACFGGGTGNGEWTDLPSGMRDYYFKITKIGGSTFGPQLSVRSVSVDTTKAD
;
A
#
# COMPACT_ATOMS: atom_id res chain seq x y z
N MET A 1 -29.24 11.25 -51.17
CA MET A 1 -28.37 11.80 -50.12
C MET A 1 -28.34 10.79 -48.99
N ILE A 2 -27.21 10.11 -48.75
CA ILE A 2 -27.09 9.15 -47.64
C ILE A 2 -26.16 9.81 -46.63
N ALA A 3 -26.72 10.24 -45.50
CA ALA A 3 -25.97 10.80 -44.39
C ALA A 3 -25.31 9.65 -43.62
N GLY A 4 -23.99 9.54 -43.69
CA GLY A 4 -23.21 8.62 -42.86
C GLY A 4 -22.86 9.30 -41.54
N THR A 5 -23.45 8.86 -40.44
CA THR A 5 -23.09 9.31 -39.10
C THR A 5 -21.80 8.60 -38.66
N THR A 6 -20.72 9.35 -38.52
CA THR A 6 -19.47 8.86 -37.92
C THR A 6 -19.64 8.73 -36.41
N ALA A 7 -19.61 7.52 -35.88
CA ALA A 7 -19.51 7.28 -34.45
C ALA A 7 -18.07 7.55 -34.00
N VAL A 8 -17.88 8.61 -33.22
CA VAL A 8 -16.59 8.91 -32.58
C VAL A 8 -16.56 8.11 -31.28
N ILE A 9 -15.74 7.06 -31.22
CA ILE A 9 -15.47 6.33 -29.98
C ILE A 9 -14.53 7.21 -29.15
N THR A 10 -15.09 8.02 -28.25
CA THR A 10 -14.32 8.65 -27.18
C THR A 10 -13.90 7.56 -26.20
N LEU A 11 -12.62 7.18 -26.22
CA LEU A 11 -12.03 6.37 -25.17
C LEU A 11 -11.87 7.28 -23.95
N ALA A 12 -12.80 7.18 -22.99
CA ALA A 12 -12.62 7.81 -21.69
C ALA A 12 -11.46 7.09 -21.00
N LEU A 13 -10.30 7.76 -20.93
CA LEU A 13 -9.28 7.44 -19.94
C LEU A 13 -9.91 7.79 -18.59
N ALA A 14 -10.57 6.82 -17.96
CA ALA A 14 -10.81 6.93 -16.53
C ALA A 14 -9.44 7.18 -15.87
N PRO A 15 -9.35 8.06 -14.85
CA PRO A 15 -8.16 8.07 -14.02
C PRO A 15 -7.97 6.64 -13.54
N ILE A 16 -6.94 5.99 -14.05
CA ILE A 16 -6.49 4.72 -13.53
C ILE A 16 -5.94 5.06 -12.15
N ALA A 17 -6.77 4.90 -11.12
CA ALA A 17 -6.27 4.56 -9.80
C ALA A 17 -5.42 3.30 -10.02
N GLU A 18 -4.12 3.44 -10.19
CA GLU A 18 -3.22 2.31 -10.35
C GLU A 18 -2.88 1.78 -8.96
N ALA A 19 -3.36 0.66 -8.47
CA ALA A 19 -4.46 -0.21 -8.77
C ALA A 19 -4.52 -0.99 -7.47
N SER A 20 -5.66 -0.99 -6.78
CA SER A 20 -5.79 -1.81 -5.59
C SER A 20 -5.27 -3.22 -5.88
N TRP A 21 -4.40 -3.73 -5.02
CA TRP A 21 -3.62 -4.91 -5.35
C TRP A 21 -3.46 -5.86 -4.21
N ASN A 22 -3.22 -7.11 -4.54
CA ASN A 22 -2.99 -8.18 -3.59
C ASN A 22 -1.67 -8.90 -3.89
N SER A 23 -0.91 -9.21 -2.85
CA SER A 23 0.31 -10.03 -2.92
C SER A 23 0.49 -10.82 -1.63
N SER A 24 1.64 -11.45 -1.47
CA SER A 24 2.12 -12.05 -0.22
C SER A 24 3.56 -11.63 0.02
N THR A 25 3.96 -11.58 1.29
CA THR A 25 5.34 -11.28 1.69
C THR A 25 5.87 -12.45 2.50
N SER A 26 7.07 -12.93 2.20
CA SER A 26 7.72 -14.02 2.95
C SER A 26 9.10 -13.56 3.39
N ALA A 27 9.45 -13.84 4.65
CA ALA A 27 10.77 -13.53 5.21
C ALA A 27 11.21 -12.06 5.05
N ALA A 28 10.28 -11.10 5.14
CA ALA A 28 10.63 -9.68 5.08
C ALA A 28 11.31 -9.22 6.36
N SER A 29 12.47 -8.60 6.21
CA SER A 29 13.18 -7.93 7.30
C SER A 29 12.67 -6.51 7.49
N VAL A 30 13.03 -5.90 8.62
CA VAL A 30 12.95 -4.44 8.76
C VAL A 30 13.71 -3.78 7.61
N GLY A 31 13.08 -2.78 7.00
CA GLY A 31 13.57 -2.10 5.80
C GLY A 31 13.00 -2.65 4.49
N PHE A 32 12.25 -3.75 4.51
CA PHE A 32 11.53 -4.25 3.32
C PHE A 32 10.63 -3.16 2.75
N GLU A 33 10.71 -2.95 1.44
CA GLU A 33 9.86 -2.05 0.68
C GLU A 33 8.92 -2.84 -0.23
N SER A 34 7.68 -2.40 -0.32
CA SER A 34 6.74 -2.94 -1.30
C SER A 34 7.08 -2.50 -2.72
N ARG A 35 6.35 -3.07 -3.68
CA ARG A 35 6.16 -2.44 -4.99
C ARG A 35 5.51 -1.05 -4.82
N ARG A 36 5.67 -0.20 -5.83
CA ARG A 36 5.04 1.11 -5.89
C ARG A 36 3.60 0.99 -6.40
N TRP A 37 2.75 1.96 -6.07
CA TRP A 37 1.41 2.15 -6.63
C TRP A 37 1.13 3.65 -6.77
N GLN A 38 0.21 4.04 -7.66
CA GLN A 38 -0.18 5.43 -7.83
C GLN A 38 -1.46 5.72 -7.07
N ASP A 39 -1.46 6.78 -6.28
CA ASP A 39 -2.63 7.12 -5.48
C ASP A 39 -2.81 8.62 -5.27
N GLU A 40 -4.04 8.98 -4.89
CA GLU A 40 -4.43 10.27 -4.36
C GLU A 40 -5.86 10.20 -3.79
N PRO A 41 -6.19 10.92 -2.71
CA PRO A 41 -5.36 11.39 -1.61
C PRO A 41 -5.39 10.39 -0.42
N TYR A 42 -5.70 9.12 -0.68
CA TYR A 42 -5.98 8.11 0.34
C TYR A 42 -5.36 6.79 -0.04
N SER A 43 -4.58 6.19 0.85
CA SER A 43 -4.16 4.79 0.75
C SER A 43 -4.48 4.03 2.02
N GLN A 44 -5.02 2.83 1.90
CA GLN A 44 -5.15 1.86 2.98
C GLN A 44 -4.35 0.62 2.68
N ILE A 45 -3.59 0.16 3.67
CA ILE A 45 -2.82 -1.09 3.59
C ILE A 45 -3.44 -2.10 4.53
N LEU A 46 -3.65 -3.33 4.06
CA LEU A 46 -4.25 -4.42 4.82
C LEU A 46 -3.34 -5.65 4.78
N PHE A 47 -2.98 -6.18 5.95
CA PHE A 47 -2.25 -7.43 6.11
C PHE A 47 -3.15 -8.49 6.74
N THR A 48 -3.10 -9.71 6.23
CA THR A 48 -3.76 -10.89 6.82
C THR A 48 -2.80 -12.06 6.92
N GLY A 49 -2.98 -12.90 7.94
CA GLY A 49 -2.15 -14.08 8.18
C GLY A 49 -0.68 -13.74 8.39
N CYS A 50 -0.41 -12.84 9.32
CA CYS A 50 0.94 -12.45 9.69
C CYS A 50 1.60 -13.50 10.59
N ALA A 51 2.89 -13.76 10.35
CA ALA A 51 3.73 -14.59 11.17
C ALA A 51 5.10 -13.92 11.35
N THR A 52 5.61 -13.95 12.58
CA THR A 52 6.97 -13.50 12.94
C THR A 52 7.45 -14.32 14.11
N ASP A 53 8.76 -14.39 14.28
CA ASP A 53 9.38 -14.87 15.50
C ASP A 53 9.26 -13.78 16.58
N GLY A 54 8.90 -14.16 17.81
CA GLY A 54 8.75 -13.23 18.94
C GLY A 54 7.41 -12.47 18.99
N SER A 55 7.49 -11.20 19.44
CA SER A 55 6.33 -10.33 19.69
C SER A 55 5.50 -10.10 18.42
N LYS A 56 4.17 -10.20 18.55
CA LYS A 56 3.21 -10.19 17.42
C LYS A 56 2.76 -8.79 17.05
N SER A 57 3.67 -8.01 16.49
CA SER A 57 3.38 -6.69 15.92
C SER A 57 4.29 -6.42 14.72
N THR A 58 3.84 -5.56 13.81
CA THR A 58 4.69 -4.98 12.77
C THR A 58 4.31 -3.52 12.60
N ASP A 59 5.30 -2.67 12.39
CA ASP A 59 5.11 -1.26 12.10
C ASP A 59 5.29 -1.02 10.61
N VAL A 60 4.33 -0.34 10.00
CA VAL A 60 4.26 -0.06 8.57
C VAL A 60 4.18 1.46 8.36
N GLN A 61 5.01 1.98 7.46
CA GLN A 61 5.05 3.39 7.11
C GLN A 61 4.91 3.56 5.60
N VAL A 62 4.11 4.52 5.14
CA VAL A 62 4.03 4.90 3.73
C VAL A 62 5.08 5.95 3.40
N TRP A 63 5.63 5.86 2.19
CA TRP A 63 6.62 6.75 1.62
C TRP A 63 6.18 7.15 0.22
N ASN A 64 6.40 8.41 -0.13
CA ASN A 64 6.27 8.89 -1.49
C ASN A 64 7.61 8.82 -2.21
N ASP A 65 7.68 8.06 -3.29
CA ASP A 65 8.85 7.95 -4.17
C ASP A 65 8.97 9.26 -4.99
N ILE A 66 10.02 10.05 -4.75
CA ILE A 66 10.23 11.33 -5.44
C ILE A 66 11.42 11.21 -6.39
N PRO A 67 11.20 11.29 -7.72
CA PRO A 67 12.28 11.24 -8.68
C PRO A 67 13.37 12.28 -8.37
N LEU A 68 14.60 11.78 -8.22
CA LEU A 68 15.82 12.57 -8.02
C LEU A 68 15.85 13.38 -6.71
N GLN A 69 15.03 13.03 -5.72
CA GLN A 69 15.00 13.69 -4.41
C GLN A 69 14.84 12.63 -3.30
N PRO A 70 15.10 12.99 -2.03
CA PRO A 70 14.75 12.12 -0.91
C PRO A 70 13.24 11.88 -0.85
N ASP A 71 12.85 10.63 -0.60
CA ASP A 71 11.46 10.25 -0.42
C ASP A 71 10.86 10.90 0.84
N GLU A 72 9.58 11.24 0.75
CA GLU A 72 8.82 11.82 1.84
C GLU A 72 8.10 10.71 2.61
N SER A 73 8.31 10.63 3.93
CA SER A 73 7.65 9.63 4.79
C SER A 73 6.42 10.19 5.49
N TYR A 74 5.40 9.35 5.64
CA TYR A 74 4.19 9.67 6.42
C TYR A 74 4.20 8.97 7.79
N ASP A 75 3.13 9.12 8.56
CA ASP A 75 3.03 8.49 9.88
C ASP A 75 3.17 6.97 9.83
N ASN A 76 3.62 6.40 10.94
CA ASN A 76 3.82 4.96 11.11
C ASN A 76 2.62 4.32 11.81
N LYS A 77 2.21 3.13 11.38
CA LYS A 77 1.04 2.42 11.92
C LYS A 77 1.42 1.00 12.35
N THR A 78 0.95 0.59 13.53
CA THR A 78 1.26 -0.72 14.11
C THR A 78 0.14 -1.70 13.84
N PHE A 79 0.44 -2.79 13.15
CA PHE A 79 -0.50 -3.85 12.81
C PHE A 79 -0.31 -5.02 13.78
N THR A 80 -1.37 -5.41 14.48
CA THR A 80 -1.37 -6.54 15.43
C THR A 80 -2.45 -7.58 15.11
N ALA A 81 -3.61 -7.14 14.60
CA ALA A 81 -4.75 -8.02 14.33
C ALA A 81 -4.44 -9.15 13.33
N CYS A 82 -3.54 -8.90 12.36
CA CYS A 82 -3.15 -9.89 11.35
C CYS A 82 -2.44 -11.12 11.91
N PHE A 83 -1.87 -11.05 13.11
CA PHE A 83 -1.24 -12.18 13.79
C PHE A 83 -2.24 -13.06 14.55
N GLY A 84 -3.45 -12.56 14.81
CA GLY A 84 -4.51 -13.24 15.55
C GLY A 84 -5.61 -13.84 14.67
N GLY A 85 -5.41 -13.89 13.35
CA GLY A 85 -6.40 -14.38 12.38
C GLY A 85 -7.34 -13.30 11.81
N GLY A 86 -7.21 -12.05 12.24
CA GLY A 86 -7.92 -10.90 11.66
C GLY A 86 -7.13 -10.21 10.54
N THR A 87 -7.54 -8.98 10.24
CA THR A 87 -6.85 -8.08 9.30
C THR A 87 -6.25 -6.92 10.08
N GLY A 88 -4.91 -6.79 10.03
CA GLY A 88 -4.24 -5.57 10.48
C GLY A 88 -4.28 -4.55 9.36
N ASN A 89 -4.58 -3.28 9.68
CA ASN A 89 -4.71 -2.26 8.66
C ASN A 89 -4.17 -0.90 9.14
N GLY A 90 -4.00 -0.01 8.17
CA GLY A 90 -3.68 1.39 8.41
C GLY A 90 -4.07 2.26 7.23
N GLU A 91 -4.56 3.46 7.53
CA GLU A 91 -5.09 4.42 6.55
C GLU A 91 -4.32 5.73 6.57
N TRP A 92 -3.82 6.16 5.43
CA TRP A 92 -3.20 7.46 5.25
C TRP A 92 -4.18 8.34 4.50
N THR A 93 -4.93 9.11 5.27
CA THR A 93 -5.80 10.17 4.78
C THR A 93 -4.95 11.42 4.62
N ASP A 94 -5.26 12.28 3.64
CA ASP A 94 -4.54 13.54 3.39
C ASP A 94 -3.15 13.37 2.73
N LEU A 95 -2.99 12.31 1.93
CA LEU A 95 -1.87 12.25 1.00
C LEU A 95 -1.98 13.39 -0.04
N PRO A 96 -0.87 14.01 -0.46
CA PRO A 96 -0.89 15.09 -1.44
C PRO A 96 -1.64 14.70 -2.71
N SER A 97 -2.43 15.64 -3.25
CA SER A 97 -3.07 15.47 -4.55
C SER A 97 -2.06 15.49 -5.70
N GLY A 98 -2.48 15.00 -6.86
CA GLY A 98 -1.72 15.00 -8.10
C GLY A 98 -1.06 13.67 -8.45
N MET A 99 -1.76 12.55 -8.26
CA MET A 99 -1.34 11.15 -8.55
C MET A 99 0.15 10.90 -8.36
N ARG A 100 0.54 10.36 -7.20
CA ARG A 100 1.96 10.15 -6.85
C ARG A 100 2.28 8.68 -6.62
N ASP A 101 3.54 8.33 -6.78
CA ASP A 101 4.05 6.99 -6.54
C ASP A 101 4.31 6.77 -5.04
N TYR A 102 3.58 5.83 -4.44
CA TYR A 102 3.74 5.44 -3.04
C TYR A 102 4.26 4.03 -2.90
N TYR A 103 4.97 3.77 -1.81
CA TYR A 103 5.31 2.42 -1.34
C TYR A 103 5.20 2.37 0.19
N PHE A 104 5.13 1.16 0.75
CA PHE A 104 5.24 0.99 2.19
C PHE A 104 6.55 0.33 2.58
N LYS A 105 6.98 0.63 3.81
CA LYS A 105 8.15 0.07 4.44
C LYS A 105 7.80 -0.57 5.78
N ILE A 106 8.37 -1.74 6.05
CA ILE A 106 8.32 -2.34 7.39
C ILE A 106 9.41 -1.68 8.25
N THR A 107 9.03 -0.91 9.25
CA THR A 107 9.96 -0.13 10.08
C THR A 107 10.34 -0.83 11.37
N LYS A 108 9.45 -1.68 11.91
CA LYS A 108 9.72 -2.56 13.04
C LYS A 108 8.98 -3.88 12.91
N ILE A 109 9.55 -4.93 13.48
CA ILE A 109 8.91 -6.24 13.63
C ILE A 109 9.06 -6.65 15.10
N GLY A 110 7.95 -6.93 15.76
CA GLY A 110 7.91 -7.22 17.20
C GLY A 110 8.49 -6.11 18.07
N GLY A 111 8.43 -4.85 17.61
CA GLY A 111 9.05 -3.69 18.26
C GLY A 111 10.55 -3.51 18.02
N SER A 112 11.21 -4.43 17.29
CA SER A 112 12.63 -4.34 16.94
C SER A 112 12.84 -3.69 15.57
N THR A 113 13.91 -2.94 15.41
CA THR A 113 14.37 -2.36 14.13
C THR A 113 15.34 -3.27 13.37
N PHE A 114 15.64 -4.45 13.88
CA PHE A 114 16.49 -5.47 13.25
C PHE A 114 16.23 -6.87 13.83
N GLY A 115 16.54 -7.93 13.08
CA GLY A 115 16.55 -9.31 13.57
C GLY A 115 15.35 -10.15 13.12
N PRO A 116 14.13 -9.95 13.65
CA PRO A 116 12.96 -10.74 13.28
C PRO A 116 12.60 -10.59 11.80
N GLN A 117 11.94 -11.62 11.27
CA GLN A 117 11.38 -11.62 9.92
C GLN A 117 9.86 -11.73 9.98
N LEU A 118 9.19 -11.02 9.08
CA LEU A 118 7.75 -11.02 8.90
C LEU A 118 7.38 -11.81 7.64
N SER A 119 6.44 -12.72 7.80
CA SER A 119 5.67 -13.29 6.68
C SER A 119 4.23 -12.81 6.76
N VAL A 120 3.66 -12.44 5.63
CA VAL A 120 2.28 -11.97 5.49
C VAL A 120 1.63 -12.76 4.36
N ARG A 121 0.61 -13.54 4.70
CA ARG A 121 -0.09 -14.39 3.72
C ARG A 121 -0.79 -13.56 2.64
N SER A 122 -1.45 -12.47 3.00
CA SER A 122 -1.99 -11.54 2.02
C SER A 122 -1.74 -10.10 2.44
N VAL A 123 -1.12 -9.35 1.54
CA VAL A 123 -0.98 -7.90 1.57
C VAL A 123 -1.95 -7.33 0.56
N SER A 124 -2.75 -6.35 0.95
CA SER A 124 -3.60 -5.59 0.04
C SER A 124 -3.37 -4.09 0.19
N VAL A 125 -3.47 -3.35 -0.92
CA VAL A 125 -3.57 -1.89 -0.91
C VAL A 125 -4.90 -1.51 -1.53
N ASP A 126 -5.68 -0.69 -0.83
CA ASP A 126 -6.94 -0.10 -1.30
C ASP A 126 -6.76 1.41 -1.45
N THR A 127 -7.18 1.91 -2.61
CA THR A 127 -7.00 3.30 -3.06
C THR A 127 -8.36 3.96 -3.34
N THR A 128 -9.47 3.27 -3.07
CA THR A 128 -10.80 3.69 -3.54
C THR A 128 -11.55 4.59 -2.57
N LYS A 129 -11.07 4.75 -1.32
CA LYS A 129 -11.73 5.48 -0.22
C LYS A 129 -13.23 5.18 -0.09
N ALA A 130 -13.67 4.02 -0.57
CA ALA A 130 -15.08 3.67 -0.68
C ALA A 130 -15.45 2.83 0.55
N ASP A 131 -15.50 3.46 1.72
CA ASP A 131 -16.03 2.88 2.96
C ASP A 131 -17.47 3.35 3.27
#